data_AF-A0A7V9NXB6-F1
#
_entry.id   AF-A0A7V9NXB6-F1
#
_cell.length_a   1.000
_cell.length_b   1.000
_cell.length_c   1.000
_cell.angle_alpha   90.00
_cell.angle_beta   90.00
_cell.angle_gamma   90.00
#
_symmetry.space_group_name_H-M   'P 1'
#
loop_
_entity.id
_entity.type
_entity.pdbx_description
1 polymer ?
#
loop_
_entity_poly.entity_id
_entity_poly.type
_entity_poly.pdbx_seq_one_letter_code
_entity_poly.pdbx_strand_id
1 'polypeptide(L)'
;MAHQIKNRQTDIDAIVAESQQSNNEGLSLKQKVGYSFLAAAGLTGLVWFGVKAIKNKVEDKAHSKSFDDGSPETIAKQIKMAFENDGYWGTDVTKIRQALIDLKSKEQLDKVFKAYKKEYHRNMYEDMSDELQASEYNEMLQIIAAKPDKVGQAPSTNLYKAWAKRLKAAFDKTYSFIPGTDEPAIRAVFNEIPTQTDFIKVGAAYMSEYGQNLITALKSELEYWEYPEYMKIITSKRK
;
A
#
# COMPACT_ATOMS: atom_id res chain seq x y z
N MET A 1 75.03 8.73 -7.44
CA MET A 1 73.67 8.19 -7.66
C MET A 1 72.86 8.21 -6.35
N ALA A 2 72.57 9.39 -5.81
CA ALA A 2 71.78 9.55 -4.58
C ALA A 2 70.95 10.86 -4.59
N HIS A 3 70.58 11.33 -5.78
CA HIS A 3 69.86 12.59 -5.98
C HIS A 3 68.70 12.48 -6.98
N GLN A 4 68.14 11.27 -7.12
CA GLN A 4 66.93 11.02 -7.90
C GLN A 4 65.90 10.13 -7.18
N ILE A 5 66.12 9.84 -5.89
CA ILE A 5 65.18 9.07 -5.05
C ILE A 5 64.33 10.02 -4.18
N LYS A 6 64.81 11.24 -3.89
CA LYS A 6 64.10 12.18 -2.99
C LYS A 6 62.86 12.84 -3.62
N ASN A 7 62.75 12.89 -4.95
CA ASN A 7 61.58 13.46 -5.64
C ASN A 7 60.44 12.47 -5.91
N ARG A 8 60.67 11.15 -5.80
CA ARG A 8 59.58 10.16 -5.95
C ARG A 8 58.82 9.94 -4.64
N GLN A 9 59.45 10.17 -3.49
CA GLN A 9 58.80 10.05 -2.19
C GLN A 9 57.82 11.21 -1.95
N THR A 10 58.17 12.42 -2.36
CA THR A 10 57.30 13.61 -2.28
C THR A 10 56.07 13.53 -3.18
N ASP A 11 56.13 12.82 -4.31
CA ASP A 11 54.97 12.57 -5.16
C ASP A 11 54.07 11.44 -4.62
N ILE A 12 54.64 10.42 -3.97
CA ILE A 12 53.83 9.36 -3.34
C ILE A 12 53.12 9.89 -2.09
N ASP A 13 53.78 10.72 -1.27
CA ASP A 13 53.14 11.33 -0.10
C ASP A 13 52.05 12.35 -0.51
N ALA A 14 52.20 13.01 -1.67
CA ALA A 14 51.17 13.88 -2.25
C ALA A 14 50.00 13.09 -2.85
N ILE A 15 50.26 11.96 -3.52
CA ILE A 15 49.21 11.06 -4.05
C ILE A 15 48.48 10.34 -2.91
N VAL A 16 49.18 9.99 -1.82
CA VAL A 16 48.59 9.40 -0.61
C VAL A 16 47.79 10.46 0.16
N ALA A 17 48.26 11.71 0.23
CA ALA A 17 47.52 12.82 0.84
C ALA A 17 46.29 13.27 0.02
N GLU A 18 46.35 13.24 -1.32
CA GLU A 18 45.18 13.49 -2.20
C GLU A 18 44.20 12.31 -2.19
N SER A 19 44.67 11.07 -1.96
CA SER A 19 43.80 9.90 -1.77
C SER A 19 43.22 9.76 -0.35
N GLN A 20 43.60 10.66 0.59
CA GLN A 20 43.08 10.71 1.95
C GLN A 20 42.29 11.98 2.30
N GLN A 21 41.95 12.83 1.31
CA GLN A 21 40.75 13.66 1.39
C GLN A 21 39.51 12.86 0.94
N SER A 22 39.35 11.70 1.57
CA SER A 22 38.05 11.08 1.81
C SER A 22 37.28 12.03 2.74
N ASN A 23 36.52 12.95 2.14
CA ASN A 23 35.47 13.65 2.87
C ASN A 23 34.44 12.60 3.32
N ASN A 24 34.63 12.12 4.54
CA ASN A 24 33.62 11.52 5.38
C ASN A 24 32.55 12.58 5.66
N GLU A 25 31.63 12.76 4.71
CA GLU A 25 30.25 12.99 5.09
C GLU A 25 29.50 11.74 4.66
N GLY A 26 29.20 10.88 5.64
CA GLY A 26 28.28 9.78 5.43
C GLY A 26 27.01 10.36 4.80
N LEU A 27 26.70 9.92 3.58
CA LEU A 27 25.45 10.24 2.91
C LEU A 27 24.31 9.90 3.89
N SER A 28 23.75 10.93 4.52
CA SER A 28 22.55 10.81 5.32
C SER A 28 21.49 10.10 4.49
N LEU A 29 20.82 9.09 5.06
CA LEU A 29 19.76 8.31 4.42
C LEU A 29 18.73 9.19 3.67
N LYS A 30 18.60 10.45 4.07
CA LYS A 30 17.71 11.45 3.47
C LYS A 30 18.04 11.84 2.02
N GLN A 31 19.25 11.62 1.50
CA GLN A 31 19.59 11.98 0.12
C GLN A 31 19.42 10.86 -0.92
N LYS A 32 19.20 9.61 -0.49
CA LYS A 32 18.85 8.48 -1.41
C LYS A 32 17.35 8.33 -1.69
N VAL A 33 16.50 9.14 -1.06
CA VAL A 33 15.03 9.08 -1.19
C VAL A 33 14.48 10.11 -2.20
N GLY A 34 15.33 11.01 -2.72
CA GLY A 34 14.89 12.19 -3.48
C GLY A 34 14.43 12.00 -4.93
N TYR A 35 14.58 10.81 -5.53
CA TYR A 35 14.21 10.59 -6.94
C TYR A 35 13.04 9.61 -7.16
N SER A 36 12.42 9.07 -6.10
CA SER A 36 11.21 8.24 -6.20
C SER A 36 9.90 9.03 -6.23
N PHE A 37 9.97 10.38 -6.24
CA PHE A 37 8.82 11.27 -6.08
C PHE A 37 7.98 11.54 -7.35
N LEU A 38 8.25 10.91 -8.50
CA LEU A 38 7.47 11.15 -9.73
C LEU A 38 6.35 10.14 -10.02
N ALA A 39 6.00 9.24 -9.09
CA ALA A 39 4.85 8.33 -9.23
C ALA A 39 3.83 8.43 -8.08
N ALA A 40 3.95 9.44 -7.21
CA ALA A 40 3.02 9.69 -6.12
C ALA A 40 1.91 10.68 -6.53
N ALA A 41 1.18 10.37 -7.62
CA ALA A 41 -0.16 10.88 -7.94
C ALA A 41 -0.58 10.36 -9.33
N GLY A 42 -1.22 9.19 -9.41
CA GLY A 42 -1.72 8.75 -10.71
C GLY A 42 -2.28 7.34 -10.82
N LEU A 43 -3.07 6.86 -9.87
CA LEU A 43 -3.68 5.54 -9.98
C LEU A 43 -4.96 5.45 -10.84
N THR A 44 -5.32 6.44 -11.68
CA THR A 44 -6.60 6.33 -12.43
C THR A 44 -6.71 6.86 -13.88
N GLY A 45 -5.67 7.23 -14.67
CA GLY A 45 -6.04 7.65 -16.04
C GLY A 45 -5.10 8.00 -17.20
N LEU A 46 -3.77 7.84 -17.18
CA LEU A 46 -2.96 8.32 -18.34
C LEU A 46 -1.82 7.39 -18.78
N VAL A 47 -2.14 6.28 -19.45
CA VAL A 47 -1.13 5.44 -20.15
C VAL A 47 -1.15 5.57 -21.67
N TRP A 48 -1.97 6.46 -22.27
CA TRP A 48 -2.07 6.46 -23.75
C TRP A 48 -1.09 7.38 -24.51
N PHE A 49 -0.32 8.29 -23.88
CA PHE A 49 0.57 9.23 -24.62
C PHE A 49 2.03 9.37 -24.15
N GLY A 50 2.51 8.58 -23.18
CA GLY A 50 3.82 8.83 -22.54
C GLY A 50 5.05 8.07 -23.06
N VAL A 51 4.96 7.22 -24.09
CA VAL A 51 6.03 6.24 -24.40
C VAL A 51 7.02 6.69 -25.49
N LYS A 52 6.84 7.87 -26.12
CA LYS A 52 7.65 8.21 -27.31
C LYS A 52 8.95 9.01 -27.03
N ALA A 53 9.24 9.43 -25.80
CA ALA A 53 10.33 10.39 -25.55
C ALA A 53 11.58 9.84 -24.82
N ILE A 54 11.62 8.59 -24.37
CA ILE A 54 12.78 8.05 -23.64
C ILE A 54 13.32 6.80 -24.33
N LYS A 55 13.78 7.01 -25.57
CA LYS A 55 14.82 6.16 -26.15
C LYS A 55 16.02 7.06 -26.34
N ASN A 56 16.97 6.99 -25.42
CA ASN A 56 18.39 6.87 -25.75
C ASN A 56 19.26 6.80 -24.49
N LYS A 57 20.11 5.78 -24.50
CA LYS A 57 21.40 5.64 -23.80
C LYS A 57 21.44 4.97 -22.43
N VAL A 58 22.05 3.78 -22.51
CA VAL A 58 22.92 3.06 -21.56
C VAL A 58 22.24 1.95 -20.77
N GLU A 59 22.75 0.75 -21.09
CA GLU A 59 22.43 -0.54 -20.53
C GLU A 59 22.93 -0.65 -19.09
N ASP A 60 22.03 -0.97 -18.17
CA ASP A 60 22.33 -1.80 -17.00
C ASP A 60 21.23 -2.86 -16.88
N LYS A 61 21.54 -4.07 -17.35
CA LYS A 61 20.63 -5.23 -17.45
C LYS A 61 20.18 -5.83 -16.10
N ALA A 62 20.48 -5.18 -14.98
CA ALA A 62 20.06 -5.61 -13.64
C ALA A 62 18.96 -4.73 -13.01
N HIS A 63 18.76 -3.49 -13.47
CA HIS A 63 17.77 -2.57 -12.90
C HIS A 63 16.53 -2.33 -13.77
N SER A 64 16.51 -2.75 -15.03
CA SER A 64 15.35 -2.52 -15.92
C SER A 64 14.13 -3.39 -15.62
N LYS A 65 14.24 -4.37 -14.72
CA LYS A 65 13.09 -5.17 -14.25
C LYS A 65 12.38 -4.58 -13.03
N SER A 66 12.96 -3.61 -12.33
CA SER A 66 12.35 -3.00 -11.14
C SER A 66 11.47 -1.79 -11.44
N PHE A 67 11.23 -1.48 -12.72
CA PHE A 67 10.47 -0.30 -13.15
C PHE A 67 9.25 -0.66 -14.01
N ASP A 68 8.77 -1.90 -13.94
CA ASP A 68 7.38 -2.16 -14.28
C ASP A 68 6.53 -1.68 -13.10
N ASP A 69 5.93 -0.51 -13.28
CA ASP A 69 4.87 -0.01 -12.41
C ASP A 69 3.77 -1.07 -12.31
N GLY A 70 3.54 -1.61 -11.11
CA GLY A 70 2.63 -2.73 -10.87
C GLY A 70 3.24 -4.15 -10.90
N SER A 71 4.56 -4.31 -10.98
CA SER A 71 5.18 -5.64 -10.77
C SER A 71 4.92 -6.18 -9.34
N PRO A 72 4.89 -7.50 -9.12
CA PRO A 72 4.72 -8.07 -7.78
C PRO A 72 5.76 -7.59 -6.77
N GLU A 73 7.01 -7.42 -7.21
CA GLU A 73 8.12 -6.89 -6.41
C GLU A 73 7.91 -5.42 -6.03
N THR A 74 7.47 -4.59 -6.99
CA THR A 74 7.17 -3.18 -6.74
C THR A 74 6.04 -3.05 -5.71
N ILE A 75 4.96 -3.81 -5.87
CA ILE A 75 3.82 -3.79 -4.95
C ILE A 75 4.24 -4.30 -3.56
N ALA A 76 5.02 -5.39 -3.49
CA ALA A 76 5.56 -5.89 -2.22
C ALA A 76 6.37 -4.81 -1.48
N LYS A 77 7.20 -4.06 -2.20
CA LYS A 77 7.96 -2.94 -1.65
C LYS A 77 7.07 -1.80 -1.16
N GLN A 78 6.05 -1.44 -1.94
CA GLN A 78 5.07 -0.42 -1.52
C GLN A 78 4.33 -0.82 -0.24
N ILE A 79 3.96 -2.10 -0.11
CA ILE A 79 3.33 -2.61 1.11
C ILE A 79 4.33 -2.58 2.28
N LYS A 80 5.60 -2.96 2.08
CA LYS A 80 6.61 -2.87 3.14
C LYS A 80 6.82 -1.44 3.62
N MET A 81 6.94 -0.50 2.69
CA MET A 81 7.05 0.94 3.00
C MET A 81 5.82 1.47 3.77
N ALA A 82 4.63 0.92 3.50
CA ALA A 82 3.43 1.27 4.24
C ALA A 82 3.42 0.72 5.68
N PHE A 83 3.92 -0.50 5.92
CA PHE A 83 4.15 -1.00 7.29
C PHE A 83 5.18 -0.15 8.03
N GLU A 84 6.28 0.22 7.38
CA GLU A 84 7.34 1.05 7.97
C GLU A 84 6.97 2.54 8.04
N ASN A 85 5.81 2.91 7.47
CA ASN A 85 5.32 4.28 7.30
C ASN A 85 6.41 5.26 6.86
N ASP A 86 7.25 4.85 5.89
CA ASP A 86 8.38 5.63 5.38
C ASP A 86 9.32 6.19 6.49
N GLY A 87 9.44 5.48 7.63
CA GLY A 87 10.28 5.86 8.77
C GLY A 87 9.60 6.78 9.80
N TYR A 88 8.30 7.06 9.64
CA TYR A 88 7.48 7.75 10.63
C TYR A 88 6.84 6.75 11.60
N TRP A 89 6.41 7.21 12.77
CA TRP A 89 5.75 6.35 13.75
C TRP A 89 4.38 5.87 13.23
N GLY A 90 4.06 4.60 13.48
CA GLY A 90 2.80 3.96 13.08
C GLY A 90 2.87 3.27 11.71
N THR A 91 1.72 2.79 11.23
CA THR A 91 1.56 2.10 9.94
C THR A 91 0.59 2.87 9.04
N ASP A 92 0.90 2.96 7.74
CA ASP A 92 0.00 3.54 6.73
C ASP A 92 -1.02 2.51 6.24
N VAL A 93 -2.04 2.30 7.08
CA VAL A 93 -3.11 1.31 6.87
C VAL A 93 -3.88 1.58 5.57
N THR A 94 -4.02 2.86 5.19
CA THR A 94 -4.74 3.25 3.97
C THR A 94 -3.99 2.79 2.72
N LYS A 95 -2.66 2.93 2.68
CA LYS A 95 -1.85 2.40 1.57
C LYS A 95 -1.89 0.88 1.50
N ILE A 96 -1.82 0.18 2.64
CA ILE A 96 -1.92 -1.29 2.67
C ILE A 96 -3.28 -1.73 2.11
N ARG A 97 -4.36 -1.13 2.61
CA ARG A 97 -5.74 -1.38 2.15
C ARG A 97 -5.86 -1.20 0.65
N GLN A 98 -5.37 -0.07 0.13
CA GLN A 98 -5.47 0.24 -1.29
C GLN A 98 -4.67 -0.75 -2.14
N ALA A 99 -3.43 -1.06 -1.76
CA ALA A 99 -2.61 -2.05 -2.46
C ALA A 99 -3.29 -3.42 -2.50
N LEU A 100 -3.90 -3.85 -1.39
CA LEU A 100 -4.65 -5.10 -1.36
C LEU A 100 -5.91 -5.03 -2.23
N ILE A 101 -6.69 -3.94 -2.23
CA ILE A 101 -7.88 -3.77 -3.10
C ILE A 101 -7.49 -3.79 -4.59
N ASP A 102 -6.33 -3.26 -4.94
CA ASP A 102 -5.86 -3.17 -6.33
C ASP A 102 -5.43 -4.52 -6.91
N LEU A 103 -5.05 -5.47 -6.07
CA LEU A 103 -4.85 -6.86 -6.46
C LEU A 103 -6.21 -7.53 -6.71
N LYS A 104 -6.55 -7.79 -7.98
CA LYS A 104 -7.89 -8.22 -8.40
C LYS A 104 -8.14 -9.72 -8.27
N SER A 105 -7.15 -10.50 -7.85
CA SER A 105 -7.26 -11.96 -7.70
C SER A 105 -6.30 -12.54 -6.68
N LYS A 106 -6.57 -13.75 -6.21
CA LYS A 106 -5.63 -14.52 -5.36
C LYS A 106 -4.34 -14.84 -6.11
N GLU A 107 -4.38 -15.10 -7.41
CA GLU A 107 -3.16 -15.33 -8.20
C GLU A 107 -2.20 -14.13 -8.16
N GLN A 108 -2.72 -12.91 -8.33
CA GLN A 108 -1.92 -11.68 -8.22
C GLN A 108 -1.41 -11.49 -6.79
N LEU A 109 -2.27 -11.74 -5.80
CA LEU A 109 -1.90 -11.69 -4.40
C LEU A 109 -0.75 -12.65 -4.08
N ASP A 110 -0.84 -13.90 -4.50
CA ASP A 110 0.18 -14.93 -4.25
C ASP A 110 1.53 -14.54 -4.85
N LYS A 111 1.54 -13.90 -6.02
CA LYS A 111 2.77 -13.38 -6.64
C LYS A 111 3.41 -12.29 -5.75
N VAL A 112 2.62 -11.36 -5.24
CA VAL A 112 3.08 -10.30 -4.31
C VAL A 112 3.57 -10.90 -3.00
N PHE A 113 2.83 -11.82 -2.38
CA PHE A 113 3.23 -12.50 -1.15
C PHE A 113 4.56 -13.25 -1.31
N LYS A 114 4.75 -13.93 -2.45
CA LYS A 114 6.02 -14.61 -2.77
C LYS A 114 7.17 -13.63 -2.94
N ALA A 115 6.95 -12.53 -3.65
CA ALA A 115 7.95 -11.47 -3.81
C ALA A 115 8.33 -10.85 -2.46
N TYR A 116 7.33 -10.53 -1.63
CA TYR A 116 7.52 -10.00 -0.28
C TYR A 116 8.37 -10.94 0.59
N LYS A 117 8.01 -12.23 0.62
CA LYS A 117 8.77 -13.23 1.39
C LYS A 117 10.20 -13.40 0.89
N LYS A 118 10.40 -13.31 -0.43
CA LYS A 118 11.73 -13.42 -1.02
C LYS A 118 12.62 -12.22 -0.64
N GLU A 119 12.07 -11.01 -0.70
CA GLU A 119 12.82 -9.76 -0.48
C GLU A 119 13.09 -9.50 1.00
N TYR A 120 12.09 -9.71 1.87
CA TYR A 120 12.15 -9.32 3.28
C TYR A 120 12.35 -10.49 4.23
N HIS A 121 12.39 -11.72 3.71
CA HIS A 121 12.50 -12.96 4.49
C HIS A 121 11.42 -13.11 5.58
N ARG A 122 10.27 -12.45 5.39
CA ARG A 122 9.13 -12.43 6.33
C ARG A 122 7.82 -12.74 5.61
N ASN A 123 6.85 -13.29 6.33
CA ASN A 123 5.52 -13.47 5.78
C ASN A 123 4.72 -12.16 5.88
N MET A 124 4.04 -11.75 4.83
CA MET A 124 3.20 -10.55 4.89
C MET A 124 2.04 -10.70 5.89
N TYR A 125 1.57 -11.92 6.19
CA TYR A 125 0.62 -12.15 7.28
C TYR A 125 1.22 -11.89 8.68
N GLU A 126 2.52 -12.12 8.85
CA GLU A 126 3.23 -11.82 10.10
C GLU A 126 3.33 -10.30 10.27
N ASP A 127 3.79 -9.58 9.24
CA ASP A 127 3.89 -8.11 9.31
C ASP A 127 2.51 -7.46 9.47
N MET A 128 1.46 -7.96 8.81
CA MET A 128 0.09 -7.51 9.08
C MET A 128 -0.32 -7.75 10.54
N SER A 129 0.06 -8.86 11.16
CA SER A 129 -0.30 -9.18 12.54
C SER A 129 0.50 -8.37 13.56
N ASP A 130 1.75 -8.06 13.26
CA ASP A 130 2.65 -7.32 14.13
C ASP A 130 2.31 -5.81 14.13
N GLU A 131 1.95 -5.27 12.97
CA GLU A 131 1.81 -3.83 12.74
C GLU A 131 0.38 -3.29 12.83
N LEU A 132 -0.63 -4.12 12.57
CA LEU A 132 -2.03 -3.68 12.50
C LEU A 132 -2.78 -3.98 13.79
N GLN A 133 -3.76 -3.13 14.11
CA GLN A 133 -4.74 -3.46 15.14
C GLN A 133 -5.64 -4.61 14.68
N ALA A 134 -6.29 -5.29 15.62
CA ALA A 134 -7.14 -6.43 15.33
C ALA A 134 -8.27 -6.11 14.32
N SER A 135 -8.90 -4.93 14.40
CA SER A 135 -9.93 -4.52 13.45
C SER A 135 -9.35 -4.32 12.04
N GLU A 136 -8.21 -3.66 11.91
CA GLU A 136 -7.52 -3.44 10.64
C GLU A 136 -7.02 -4.76 10.02
N TYR A 137 -6.41 -5.63 10.82
CA TYR A 137 -5.99 -6.96 10.39
C TYR A 137 -7.17 -7.76 9.86
N ASN A 138 -8.29 -7.77 10.59
CA ASN A 138 -9.51 -8.43 10.17
C ASN A 138 -10.06 -7.85 8.85
N GLU A 139 -10.00 -6.53 8.67
CA GLU A 139 -10.38 -5.89 7.42
C GLU A 139 -9.50 -6.38 6.24
N MET A 140 -8.17 -6.38 6.41
CA MET A 140 -7.23 -6.85 5.38
C MET A 140 -7.50 -8.32 5.01
N LEU A 141 -7.77 -9.17 6.00
CA LEU A 141 -8.15 -10.56 5.76
C LEU A 141 -9.45 -10.68 4.95
N GLN A 142 -10.44 -9.83 5.20
CA GLN A 142 -11.68 -9.83 4.40
C GLN A 142 -11.42 -9.38 2.96
N ILE A 143 -10.56 -8.38 2.74
CA ILE A 143 -10.15 -7.94 1.38
C ILE A 143 -9.49 -9.10 0.63
N ILE A 144 -8.61 -9.84 1.29
CA ILE A 144 -7.91 -10.99 0.73
C ILE A 144 -8.88 -12.14 0.43
N ALA A 145 -9.72 -12.51 1.39
CA ALA A 145 -10.64 -13.64 1.28
C ALA A 145 -11.75 -13.43 0.23
N ALA A 146 -12.14 -12.18 -0.03
CA ALA A 146 -13.16 -11.85 -1.01
C ALA A 146 -12.70 -11.99 -2.46
N LYS A 147 -11.38 -12.11 -2.71
CA LYS A 147 -10.82 -12.14 -4.06
C LYS A 147 -11.23 -13.42 -4.80
N PRO A 148 -11.56 -13.32 -6.10
CA PRO A 148 -11.65 -14.50 -6.94
C PRO A 148 -10.27 -15.15 -7.11
N ASP A 149 -10.23 -16.42 -7.50
CA ASP A 149 -8.96 -17.11 -7.70
C ASP A 149 -8.17 -16.49 -8.87
N LYS A 150 -8.87 -16.08 -9.94
CA LYS A 150 -8.30 -15.41 -11.12
C LYS A 150 -9.06 -14.15 -11.51
N VAL A 151 -8.37 -13.24 -12.21
CA VAL A 151 -8.97 -12.02 -12.75
C VAL A 151 -10.12 -12.37 -13.70
N GLY A 152 -11.24 -11.67 -13.58
CA GLY A 152 -12.43 -11.85 -14.43
C GLY A 152 -13.36 -12.99 -14.00
N GLN A 153 -13.00 -13.78 -12.99
CA GLN A 153 -13.95 -14.69 -12.35
C GLN A 153 -14.92 -13.92 -11.45
N ALA A 154 -16.11 -14.49 -11.25
CA ALA A 154 -17.07 -13.93 -10.32
C ALA A 154 -16.46 -13.85 -8.90
N PRO A 155 -16.72 -12.78 -8.14
CA PRO A 155 -16.29 -12.69 -6.75
C PRO A 155 -16.79 -13.87 -5.91
N SER A 156 -16.12 -14.11 -4.79
CA SER A 156 -16.54 -15.12 -3.80
C SER A 156 -18.04 -14.99 -3.47
N THR A 157 -18.72 -16.13 -3.27
CA THR A 157 -20.15 -16.21 -2.92
C THR A 157 -20.52 -15.40 -1.66
N ASN A 158 -19.54 -15.06 -0.84
CA ASN A 158 -19.73 -14.31 0.40
C ASN A 158 -19.32 -12.83 0.31
N LEU A 159 -19.27 -12.23 -0.87
CA LEU A 159 -18.84 -10.83 -1.05
C LEU A 159 -19.59 -9.83 -0.17
N TYR A 160 -20.92 -9.94 -0.06
CA TYR A 160 -21.72 -9.04 0.78
C TYR A 160 -21.40 -9.19 2.27
N LYS A 161 -21.17 -10.42 2.73
CA LYS A 161 -20.72 -10.72 4.09
C LYS A 161 -19.31 -10.16 4.35
N ALA A 162 -18.41 -10.23 3.36
CA ALA A 162 -17.08 -9.65 3.47
C ALA A 162 -17.14 -8.12 3.61
N TRP A 163 -17.94 -7.42 2.80
CA TRP A 163 -18.15 -5.98 2.95
C TRP A 163 -18.80 -5.62 4.29
N ALA A 164 -19.79 -6.39 4.76
CA ALA A 164 -20.39 -6.17 6.08
C ALA A 164 -19.35 -6.28 7.21
N LYS A 165 -18.47 -7.29 7.14
CA LYS A 165 -17.36 -7.46 8.11
C LYS A 165 -16.34 -6.33 8.07
N ARG A 166 -16.04 -5.82 6.88
CA ARG A 166 -15.13 -4.66 6.72
C ARG A 166 -15.73 -3.39 7.28
N LEU A 167 -17.03 -3.16 7.07
CA LEU A 167 -17.73 -2.03 7.71
C LEU A 167 -17.72 -2.15 9.22
N LYS A 168 -17.99 -3.35 9.77
CA LYS A 168 -17.91 -3.57 11.22
C LYS A 168 -16.50 -3.32 11.75
N ALA A 169 -15.47 -3.80 11.06
CA ALA A 169 -14.08 -3.53 11.43
C ALA A 169 -13.77 -2.01 11.43
N ALA A 170 -14.30 -1.27 10.46
CA ALA A 170 -14.14 0.18 10.41
C ALA A 170 -14.83 0.91 11.58
N PHE A 171 -15.99 0.41 12.01
CA PHE A 171 -16.75 0.90 13.17
C PHE A 171 -16.07 0.55 14.50
N ASP A 172 -15.38 -0.59 14.56
CA ASP A 172 -14.70 -1.08 15.76
C ASP A 172 -13.25 -0.55 15.87
N LYS A 173 -12.94 0.57 15.20
CA LYS A 173 -11.62 1.19 15.32
C LYS A 173 -11.45 1.74 16.73
N THR A 174 -10.26 1.60 17.31
CA THR A 174 -9.99 2.11 18.66
C THR A 174 -8.65 2.82 18.68
N TYR A 175 -8.64 4.05 19.18
CA TYR A 175 -7.43 4.83 19.40
C TYR A 175 -7.05 4.72 20.88
N SER A 176 -6.12 3.80 21.18
CA SER A 176 -5.77 3.42 22.55
C SER A 176 -6.99 2.87 23.30
N PHE A 177 -7.71 3.70 24.04
CA PHE A 177 -8.93 3.35 24.78
C PHE A 177 -10.16 4.13 24.32
N ILE A 178 -10.02 5.00 23.32
CA ILE A 178 -11.10 5.84 22.81
C ILE A 178 -11.70 5.16 21.57
N PRO A 179 -13.02 4.87 21.57
CA PRO A 179 -13.67 4.38 20.37
C PRO A 179 -13.55 5.42 19.26
N GLY A 180 -13.33 4.96 18.04
CA GLY A 180 -13.28 5.82 16.87
C GLY A 180 -13.72 5.07 15.62
N THR A 181 -13.69 5.78 14.50
CA THR A 181 -14.20 5.27 13.22
C THR A 181 -13.11 5.35 12.16
N ASP A 182 -12.87 4.26 11.43
CA ASP A 182 -12.04 4.25 10.23
C ASP A 182 -12.86 4.69 9.01
N GLU A 183 -13.10 5.99 8.94
CA GLU A 183 -13.77 6.66 7.84
C GLU A 183 -13.19 6.34 6.44
N PRO A 184 -11.85 6.31 6.24
CA PRO A 184 -11.25 5.82 5.00
C PRO A 184 -11.66 4.39 4.63
N ALA A 185 -11.77 3.46 5.59
CA ALA A 185 -12.24 2.10 5.34
C ALA A 185 -13.72 2.06 4.92
N ILE A 186 -14.58 2.85 5.58
CA ILE A 186 -16.00 2.99 5.18
C ILE A 186 -16.08 3.46 3.73
N ARG A 187 -15.33 4.51 3.39
CA ARG A 187 -15.29 5.07 2.03
C ARG A 187 -14.81 4.05 1.00
N ALA A 188 -13.78 3.27 1.33
CA ALA A 188 -13.27 2.22 0.46
C ALA A 188 -14.34 1.18 0.15
N VAL A 189 -15.02 0.66 1.19
CA VAL A 189 -16.12 -0.30 1.01
C VAL A 189 -17.25 0.31 0.16
N PHE A 190 -17.65 1.55 0.43
CA PHE A 190 -18.73 2.21 -0.30
C PHE A 190 -18.37 2.43 -1.79
N ASN A 191 -17.10 2.72 -2.07
CA ASN A 191 -16.61 2.81 -3.45
C ASN A 191 -16.63 1.47 -4.17
N GLU A 192 -16.26 0.39 -3.49
CA GLU A 192 -16.27 -0.97 -4.05
C GLU A 192 -17.67 -1.53 -4.30
N ILE A 193 -18.67 -1.14 -3.50
CA ILE A 193 -20.06 -1.56 -3.69
C ILE A 193 -20.59 -1.01 -5.03
N PRO A 194 -20.98 -1.83 -6.02
CA PRO A 194 -21.25 -1.34 -7.37
C PRO A 194 -22.60 -0.63 -7.53
N THR A 195 -23.63 -1.04 -6.77
CA THR A 195 -25.01 -0.58 -6.95
C THR A 195 -25.71 -0.32 -5.62
N GLN A 196 -26.82 0.42 -5.66
CA GLN A 196 -27.70 0.57 -4.50
C GLN A 196 -28.29 -0.77 -4.08
N THR A 197 -28.67 -1.64 -5.03
CA THR A 197 -29.12 -3.00 -4.75
C THR A 197 -28.06 -3.83 -4.01
N ASP A 198 -26.80 -3.73 -4.39
CA ASP A 198 -25.70 -4.41 -3.69
C ASP A 198 -25.52 -3.87 -2.27
N PHE A 199 -25.65 -2.55 -2.07
CA PHE A 199 -25.61 -1.95 -0.74
C PHE A 199 -26.73 -2.48 0.17
N ILE A 200 -27.94 -2.65 -0.35
CA ILE A 200 -29.06 -3.24 0.39
C ILE A 200 -28.73 -4.69 0.83
N LYS A 201 -28.10 -5.48 -0.05
CA LYS A 201 -27.66 -6.85 0.28
C LYS A 201 -26.55 -6.85 1.33
N VAL A 202 -25.65 -5.87 1.31
CA VAL A 202 -24.67 -5.67 2.40
C VAL A 202 -25.37 -5.37 3.71
N GLY A 203 -26.40 -4.51 3.70
CA GLY A 203 -27.23 -4.24 4.88
C GLY A 203 -27.91 -5.49 5.45
N ALA A 204 -28.44 -6.35 4.58
CA ALA A 204 -29.02 -7.63 5.00
C ALA A 204 -27.97 -8.59 5.59
N ALA A 205 -26.79 -8.68 4.97
CA ALA A 205 -25.68 -9.47 5.48
C ALA A 205 -25.20 -8.93 6.84
N TYR A 206 -25.08 -7.61 6.99
CA TYR A 206 -24.68 -6.97 8.25
C TYR A 206 -25.68 -7.27 9.38
N MET A 207 -26.99 -7.16 9.10
CA MET A 207 -28.02 -7.55 10.06
C MET A 207 -27.91 -9.03 10.46
N SER A 208 -27.67 -9.92 9.50
CA SER A 208 -27.51 -11.35 9.79
C SER A 208 -26.26 -11.66 10.62
N GLU A 209 -25.16 -10.95 10.41
CA GLU A 209 -23.90 -11.19 11.13
C GLU A 209 -23.88 -10.57 12.53
N TYR A 210 -24.55 -9.43 12.72
CA TYR A 210 -24.39 -8.61 13.92
C TYR A 210 -25.69 -8.31 14.68
N GLY A 211 -26.85 -8.71 14.16
CA GLY A 211 -28.14 -8.44 14.79
C GLY A 211 -28.50 -6.94 14.85
N GLN A 212 -27.80 -6.09 14.10
CA GLN A 212 -27.98 -4.64 14.08
C GLN A 212 -28.23 -4.16 12.66
N ASN A 213 -29.07 -3.14 12.50
CA ASN A 213 -29.28 -2.51 11.20
C ASN A 213 -28.03 -1.70 10.78
N LEU A 214 -27.55 -1.91 9.55
CA LEU A 214 -26.37 -1.23 9.03
C LEU A 214 -26.49 0.30 9.02
N ILE A 215 -27.66 0.85 8.69
CA ILE A 215 -27.86 2.31 8.67
C ILE A 215 -27.85 2.88 10.09
N THR A 216 -28.45 2.15 11.05
CA THR A 216 -28.40 2.54 12.46
C THR A 216 -26.96 2.53 12.98
N ALA A 217 -26.18 1.48 12.68
CA ALA A 217 -24.77 1.41 13.02
C ALA A 217 -23.98 2.57 12.37
N LEU A 218 -24.12 2.76 11.05
CA LEU A 218 -23.41 3.83 10.35
C LEU A 218 -23.68 5.22 10.93
N LYS A 219 -24.91 5.49 11.38
CA LYS A 219 -25.27 6.77 12.02
C LYS A 219 -24.72 6.94 13.44
N SER A 220 -24.42 5.85 14.15
CA SER A 220 -23.76 5.95 15.46
C SER A 220 -22.26 6.21 15.34
N GLU A 221 -21.66 5.81 14.22
CA GLU A 221 -20.21 5.93 13.98
C GLU A 221 -19.80 7.24 13.30
N LEU A 222 -20.73 7.93 12.64
CA LEU A 222 -20.47 9.15 11.87
C LEU A 222 -21.11 10.35 12.55
N GLU A 223 -20.49 11.52 12.38
CA GLU A 223 -21.12 12.77 12.78
C GLU A 223 -22.38 13.04 11.93
N TYR A 224 -23.33 13.78 12.50
CA TYR A 224 -24.62 14.05 11.85
C TYR A 224 -24.47 14.66 10.45
N TRP A 225 -23.46 15.51 10.25
CA TRP A 225 -23.17 16.16 8.96
C TRP A 225 -22.36 15.29 7.99
N GLU A 226 -21.68 14.24 8.46
CA GLU A 226 -20.89 13.33 7.61
C GLU A 226 -21.75 12.27 6.95
N TYR A 227 -22.76 11.77 7.68
CA TYR A 227 -23.64 10.72 7.20
C TYR A 227 -24.22 10.99 5.79
N PRO A 228 -24.75 12.19 5.47
CA PRO A 228 -25.22 12.50 4.13
C PRO A 228 -24.15 12.36 3.03
N GLU A 229 -22.90 12.73 3.32
CA GLU A 229 -21.78 12.66 2.36
C GLU A 229 -21.38 11.21 2.06
N TYR A 230 -21.36 10.33 3.07
CA TYR A 230 -21.14 8.90 2.85
C TYR A 230 -22.29 8.28 2.06
N MET A 231 -23.54 8.60 2.41
CA MET A 231 -24.69 8.07 1.70
C MET A 231 -24.75 8.54 0.24
N LYS A 232 -24.24 9.74 -0.08
CA LYS A 232 -24.13 10.24 -1.45
C LYS A 232 -23.29 9.34 -2.36
N ILE A 233 -22.26 8.65 -1.82
CA ILE A 233 -21.46 7.68 -2.58
C ILE A 233 -22.36 6.54 -3.08
N ILE A 234 -23.28 6.07 -2.24
CA ILE A 234 -24.21 4.98 -2.60
C ILE A 234 -25.35 5.48 -3.48
N THR A 235 -25.99 6.59 -3.10
CA THR A 235 -27.20 7.08 -3.80
C THR A 235 -26.90 7.64 -5.20
N SER A 236 -25.64 8.00 -5.48
CA SER A 236 -25.19 8.38 -6.83
C SER A 236 -24.94 7.17 -7.75
N LYS A 237 -24.88 5.95 -7.22
CA LYS A 237 -24.72 4.72 -8.03
C LYS A 237 -26.05 4.32 -8.65
N ARG A 238 -25.99 3.51 -9.70
CA ARG A 238 -27.18 2.90 -10.31
C ARG A 238 -27.96 2.07 -9.28
N LYS A 239 -29.28 2.02 -9.46
CA LYS A 239 -30.17 1.20 -8.66
C LYS A 239 -29.83 -0.28 -8.81
#